data_AF-A0A8S9Z6S5-F1
#
_entry.id   AF-A0A8S9Z6S5-F1
#
_cell.length_a   1.000
_cell.length_b   1.000
_cell.length_c   1.000
_cell.angle_alpha   90.00
_cell.angle_beta   90.00
_cell.angle_gamma   90.00
#
_symmetry.space_group_name_H-M   'P 1'
#
loop_
_entity.id
_entity.type
_entity.pdbx_description
1 polymer ?
#
loop_
_entity_poly.entity_id
_entity_poly.type
_entity_poly.pdbx_seq_one_letter_code
_entity_poly.pdbx_strand_id
1 'polypeptide(L)'
;MNEQKRKLAVRFLSRFEGGKLCSVMRKICQCLFSDKFAQNFSWTNVRQHGRKLKGSNIMLVIRESIVNNASLNASIDAVVIFVRKWFNNAHDRSGGRADRKRQHKGGTGHPSTHHPETHFNVL
;
A
#
# COMPACT_ATOMS: atom_id res chain seq x y z
N MET A 1 -11.45 -4.09 18.04
CA MET A 1 -10.58 -5.29 18.11
C MET A 1 -10.49 -5.68 19.58
N ASN A 2 -10.74 -6.93 19.93
CA ASN A 2 -10.61 -7.39 21.32
C ASN A 2 -9.14 -7.28 21.75
N GLU A 3 -8.89 -6.72 22.94
CA GLU A 3 -7.56 -6.50 23.52
C GLU A 3 -6.73 -7.79 23.59
N GLN A 4 -7.35 -8.93 23.92
CA GLN A 4 -6.67 -10.22 23.97
C GLN A 4 -6.18 -10.66 22.59
N LYS A 5 -7.01 -10.48 21.55
CA LYS A 5 -6.65 -10.79 20.17
C LYS A 5 -5.51 -9.90 19.67
N ARG A 6 -5.49 -8.61 20.08
CA ARG A 6 -4.38 -7.69 19.79
C ARG A 6 -3.08 -8.21 20.39
N LYS A 7 -3.07 -8.49 21.70
CA LYS A 7 -1.89 -8.98 22.42
C LYS A 7 -1.34 -10.27 21.81
N LEU A 8 -2.23 -11.20 21.43
CA LEU A 8 -1.84 -12.45 20.77
C LEU A 8 -1.19 -12.19 19.41
N ALA A 9 -1.78 -11.31 18.59
CA ALA A 9 -1.21 -10.94 17.29
C ALA A 9 0.16 -10.27 17.44
N VAL A 10 0.30 -9.32 18.37
CA VAL A 10 1.57 -8.64 18.64
C VAL A 10 2.65 -9.64 19.08
N ARG A 11 2.32 -10.53 20.02
CA ARG A 11 3.26 -11.57 20.50
C ARG A 11 3.66 -12.53 19.39
N PHE A 12 2.75 -12.86 18.47
CA PHE A 12 3.07 -13.73 17.34
C PHE A 12 4.01 -13.02 16.35
N LEU A 13 3.67 -11.80 15.94
CA LEU A 13 4.43 -11.04 14.94
C LEU A 13 5.79 -10.55 15.44
N SER A 14 5.94 -10.30 16.74
CA SER A 14 7.23 -9.90 17.34
C SER A 14 8.28 -11.01 17.28
N ARG A 15 7.89 -12.26 16.99
CA ARG A 15 8.79 -13.41 16.82
C ARG A 15 9.39 -13.48 15.41
N PHE A 16 8.96 -12.63 14.48
CA PHE A 16 9.57 -12.61 13.16
C PHE A 16 10.99 -12.08 13.24
N GLU A 17 11.94 -12.96 12.96
CA GLU A 17 13.36 -12.62 12.92
C GLU A 17 13.80 -12.19 11.52
N GLY A 18 14.90 -11.45 11.51
CA GLY A 18 15.62 -11.03 10.33
C GLY A 18 16.52 -9.87 10.69
N GLY A 19 17.82 -9.97 10.41
CA GLY A 19 18.83 -9.00 10.85
C GLY A 19 18.66 -7.56 10.35
N LYS A 20 17.56 -7.22 9.66
CA LYS A 20 17.22 -5.87 9.19
C LYS A 20 15.71 -5.60 9.39
N LEU A 21 15.39 -4.41 9.90
CA LEU A 21 14.02 -3.92 10.10
C LEU A 21 13.12 -4.10 8.87
N CYS A 22 13.62 -3.72 7.68
CA CYS A 22 12.87 -3.83 6.43
C CYS A 22 12.41 -5.26 6.11
N SER A 23 13.22 -6.27 6.48
CA SER A 23 12.90 -7.67 6.23
C SER A 23 11.78 -8.15 7.17
N VAL A 24 11.89 -7.84 8.46
CA VAL A 24 10.86 -8.18 9.45
C VAL A 24 9.55 -7.47 9.14
N MET A 25 9.61 -6.16 8.87
CA MET A 25 8.43 -5.38 8.48
C MET A 25 7.73 -5.93 7.24
N ARG A 26 8.50 -6.38 6.24
CA ARG A 26 7.95 -7.02 5.06
C ARG A 26 7.21 -8.31 5.42
N LYS A 27 7.81 -9.17 6.24
CA LYS A 27 7.17 -10.42 6.72
C LYS A 27 5.88 -10.14 7.48
N ILE A 28 5.89 -9.16 8.39
CA ILE A 28 4.69 -8.74 9.14
C ILE A 28 3.59 -8.27 8.18
N CYS A 29 3.91 -7.38 7.25
CA CYS A 29 2.92 -6.86 6.30
C CYS A 29 2.37 -7.95 5.37
N GLN A 30 3.21 -8.87 4.89
CA GLN A 30 2.79 -9.99 4.04
C GLN A 30 1.94 -11.01 4.81
N CYS A 31 2.23 -11.22 6.10
CA CYS A 31 1.44 -12.10 6.96
C CYS A 31 0.04 -11.52 7.23
N LEU A 32 -0.08 -10.20 7.36
CA LEU A 32 -1.34 -9.54 7.72
C LEU A 32 -2.19 -9.16 6.50
N PHE A 33 -1.58 -8.92 5.34
CA PHE A 33 -2.25 -8.34 4.18
C PHE A 33 -1.88 -9.10 2.91
N SER A 34 -2.90 -9.51 2.14
CA SER A 34 -2.71 -9.74 0.71
C SER A 34 -2.52 -8.40 0.00
N ASP A 35 -1.82 -8.39 -1.14
CA ASP A 35 -1.60 -7.14 -1.87
C ASP A 35 -2.93 -6.51 -2.34
N LYS A 36 -3.92 -7.32 -2.73
CA LYS A 36 -5.29 -6.84 -3.04
C LYS A 36 -5.94 -6.16 -1.85
N PHE A 37 -5.82 -6.73 -0.65
CA PHE A 37 -6.38 -6.12 0.55
C PHE A 37 -5.62 -4.86 0.96
N ALA A 38 -4.30 -4.81 0.78
CA ALA A 38 -3.49 -3.64 1.05
C ALA A 38 -3.86 -2.43 0.18
N GLN A 39 -4.31 -2.65 -1.06
CA GLN A 39 -4.79 -1.58 -1.95
C GLN A 39 -6.03 -0.84 -1.42
N ASN A 40 -6.82 -1.48 -0.54
CA ASN A 40 -7.98 -0.86 0.08
C ASN A 40 -7.63 0.13 1.20
N PHE A 41 -6.34 0.27 1.54
CA PHE A 41 -5.89 1.20 2.56
C PHE A 41 -5.19 2.40 1.94
N SER A 42 -5.36 3.55 2.58
CA SER A 42 -4.60 4.76 2.26
C SER A 42 -4.07 5.39 3.54
N TRP A 43 -2.95 6.12 3.45
CA TRP A 43 -2.33 6.74 4.61
C TRP A 43 -3.27 7.77 5.29
N THR A 44 -3.83 8.69 4.51
CA THR A 44 -4.61 9.85 4.99
C THR A 44 -6.03 9.94 4.42
N ASN A 45 -6.52 8.94 3.66
CA ASN A 45 -7.83 8.98 2.99
C ASN A 45 -7.97 10.02 1.87
N VAL A 46 -6.87 10.36 1.17
CA VAL A 46 -6.88 11.35 0.07
C VAL A 46 -7.70 10.87 -1.14
N ARG A 47 -7.85 9.55 -1.30
CA ARG A 47 -8.74 8.96 -2.31
C ARG A 47 -9.98 8.47 -1.58
N GLN A 48 -11.14 9.01 -1.94
CA GLN A 48 -12.46 8.85 -1.29
C GLN A 48 -12.97 7.40 -1.10
N HIS A 49 -12.16 6.38 -1.44
CA HIS A 49 -12.54 4.97 -1.44
C HIS A 49 -11.64 4.06 -0.58
N GLY A 50 -10.72 4.61 0.22
CA GLY A 50 -9.76 3.80 1.01
C GLY A 50 -9.96 3.86 2.53
N ARG A 51 -9.77 2.74 3.23
CA ARG A 51 -9.70 2.71 4.70
C ARG A 51 -8.44 3.46 5.17
N LYS A 52 -8.62 4.36 6.14
CA LYS A 52 -7.50 5.13 6.72
C LYS A 52 -6.58 4.21 7.53
N LEU A 53 -5.28 4.23 7.20
CA LEU A 53 -4.27 3.45 7.89
C LEU A 53 -3.69 4.19 9.11
N LYS A 54 -3.51 5.51 9.01
CA LYS A 54 -2.99 6.35 10.11
C LYS A 54 -3.95 6.28 11.31
N GLY A 55 -3.45 5.80 12.45
CA GLY A 55 -4.22 5.65 13.69
C GLY A 55 -5.16 4.44 13.71
N SER A 56 -5.08 3.55 12.72
CA SER A 56 -5.87 2.31 12.72
C SER A 56 -5.33 1.29 13.75
N ASN A 57 -6.20 0.37 14.19
CA ASN A 57 -5.80 -0.76 15.03
C ASN A 57 -4.69 -1.62 14.40
N ILE A 58 -4.68 -1.72 13.07
CA ILE A 58 -3.64 -2.41 12.30
C ILE A 58 -2.28 -1.74 12.52
N MET A 59 -2.23 -0.41 12.44
CA MET A 59 -1.00 0.35 12.63
C MET A 59 -0.46 0.18 14.05
N LEU A 60 -1.36 0.12 15.04
CA LEU A 60 -0.98 -0.18 16.43
C LEU A 60 -0.36 -1.57 16.56
N VAL A 61 -0.97 -2.61 15.97
CA VAL A 61 -0.41 -3.97 15.98
C VAL A 61 0.97 -4.00 15.33
N ILE A 62 1.14 -3.40 14.15
CA ILE A 62 2.44 -3.40 13.45
C ILE A 62 3.49 -2.67 14.30
N ARG A 63 3.15 -1.50 14.85
CA ARG A 63 4.05 -0.72 15.71
C ARG A 63 4.48 -1.51 16.95
N GLU A 64 3.52 -2.03 17.70
CA GLU A 64 3.78 -2.80 18.92
C GLU A 64 4.58 -4.07 18.61
N SER A 65 4.31 -4.73 17.49
CA SER A 65 5.05 -5.94 17.08
C SER A 65 6.53 -5.67 16.84
N ILE A 66 6.88 -4.51 16.28
CA ILE A 66 8.27 -4.12 16.05
C ILE A 66 8.95 -3.63 17.32
N VAL A 67 8.27 -2.80 18.11
CA VAL A 67 8.82 -2.30 19.38
C VAL A 67 9.10 -3.47 20.34
N ASN A 68 8.26 -4.50 20.34
CA ASN A 68 8.43 -5.69 21.17
C ASN A 68 9.37 -6.74 20.54
N ASN A 69 9.97 -6.46 19.38
CA ASN A 69 10.88 -7.39 18.74
C ASN A 69 12.31 -7.14 19.25
N ALA A 70 12.81 -8.06 20.09
CA ALA A 70 14.14 -7.93 20.70
C ALA A 70 15.30 -7.89 19.69
N SER A 71 15.11 -8.39 18.47
CA SER A 71 16.14 -8.39 17.42
C SER A 71 16.26 -7.07 16.65
N LEU A 72 15.36 -6.12 16.90
CA LEU A 72 15.29 -4.86 16.17
C LEU A 72 15.44 -3.67 17.11
N ASN A 73 16.40 -2.80 16.82
CA ASN A 73 16.40 -1.44 17.36
C ASN A 73 15.85 -0.50 16.28
N ALA A 74 14.54 -0.27 16.31
CA ALA A 74 13.84 0.50 15.29
C ALA A 74 13.06 1.66 15.90
N SER A 75 13.24 2.85 15.34
CA SER A 75 12.41 4.00 15.71
C SER A 75 10.98 3.85 15.17
N ILE A 76 10.03 4.43 15.89
CA ILE A 76 8.62 4.48 15.48
C ILE A 76 8.48 5.17 14.11
N ASP A 77 9.31 6.19 13.84
CA ASP A 77 9.30 6.90 12.56
C ASP A 77 9.73 5.99 11.40
N ALA A 78 10.75 5.14 11.61
CA ALA A 78 11.16 4.17 10.59
C ALA A 78 10.04 3.18 10.27
N VAL A 79 9.29 2.73 11.29
CA VAL A 79 8.10 1.89 11.11
C VAL A 79 7.03 2.62 10.30
N VAL A 80 6.69 3.86 10.68
CA VAL A 80 5.71 4.70 9.98
C VAL A 80 6.07 4.89 8.50
N ILE A 81 7.33 5.26 8.22
CA ILE A 81 7.83 5.47 6.86
C ILE A 81 7.72 4.17 6.06
N PHE A 82 8.13 3.04 6.64
CA PHE A 82 8.06 1.75 5.97
C PHE A 82 6.62 1.38 5.65
N VAL A 83 5.71 1.41 6.62
CA VAL A 83 4.30 1.05 6.43
C VAL A 83 3.69 1.93 5.34
N ARG A 84 3.90 3.24 5.40
CA ARG A 84 3.39 4.17 4.40
C ARG A 84 3.89 3.81 2.99
N LYS A 85 5.20 3.60 2.82
CA LYS A 85 5.78 3.20 1.53
C LYS A 85 5.23 1.84 1.06
N TRP A 86 5.11 0.88 1.97
CA TRP A 86 4.62 -0.45 1.66
C TRP A 86 3.16 -0.41 1.18
N PHE A 87 2.25 0.28 1.88
CA PHE A 87 0.86 0.37 1.42
C PHE A 87 0.70 1.19 0.14
N ASN A 88 1.42 2.31 -0.01
CA ASN A 88 1.38 3.11 -1.24
C ASN A 88 1.83 2.32 -2.48
N ASN A 89 2.77 1.39 -2.30
CA ASN A 89 3.30 0.55 -3.37
C ASN A 89 2.51 -0.77 -3.55
N ALA A 90 1.36 -0.95 -2.90
CA ALA A 90 0.56 -2.19 -3.02
C ALA A 90 0.08 -2.44 -4.46
N HIS A 91 -0.34 -1.37 -5.16
CA HIS A 91 -0.72 -1.43 -6.56
C HIS A 91 0.45 -1.85 -7.45
N ASP A 92 1.64 -1.29 -7.20
CA ASP A 92 2.86 -1.63 -7.93
C ASP A 92 3.28 -3.09 -7.73
N ARG A 93 3.15 -3.61 -6.51
CA ARG A 93 3.43 -5.02 -6.19
C ARG A 93 2.48 -5.98 -6.90
N SER A 94 1.24 -5.55 -7.18
CA SER A 94 0.23 -6.36 -7.86
C SER A 94 0.27 -6.26 -9.39
N GLY A 95 1.36 -5.76 -9.98
CA GLY A 95 1.50 -5.63 -11.43
C GLY A 95 1.25 -4.23 -11.98
N GLY A 96 0.85 -3.26 -11.15
CA GLY A 96 0.60 -1.88 -11.59
C GLY A 96 1.80 -1.18 -12.24
N ARG A 97 3.03 -1.63 -11.94
CA ARG A 97 4.24 -1.17 -12.64
C ARG A 97 4.26 -1.63 -14.11
N ALA A 98 3.81 -2.85 -14.38
CA ALA A 98 3.66 -3.35 -15.74
C ALA A 98 2.53 -2.63 -16.48
N ASP A 99 1.43 -2.32 -15.79
CA ASP A 99 0.30 -1.58 -16.36
C ASP A 99 0.69 -0.16 -16.78
N ARG A 100 1.41 0.58 -15.92
CA ARG A 100 1.94 1.91 -16.29
C ARG A 100 2.91 1.83 -17.47
N LYS A 101 3.74 0.79 -17.53
CA LYS A 101 4.66 0.57 -18.65
C LYS A 101 3.92 0.24 -19.95
N ARG A 102 2.77 -0.45 -19.88
CA ARG A 102 1.89 -0.72 -21.03
C ARG A 102 1.15 0.53 -21.47
N GLN A 103 0.63 1.34 -20.55
CA GLN A 103 0.00 2.63 -20.84
C GLN A 103 0.98 3.61 -21.49
N HIS A 104 2.21 3.70 -21.00
CA HIS A 104 3.25 4.54 -21.62
C HIS A 104 3.69 4.04 -23.01
N LYS A 105 3.59 2.74 -23.29
CA LYS A 105 3.88 2.18 -24.62
C LYS A 105 2.71 2.28 -25.61
N GLY A 106 1.49 2.56 -25.14
CA GLY A 106 0.30 2.80 -25.99
C GLY A 106 0.01 4.29 -26.25
N GLY A 107 0.83 5.21 -25.71
CA GLY A 107 0.63 6.66 -25.73
C GLY A 107 1.35 7.42 -26.84
N THR A 108 1.69 6.77 -27.96
CA THR A 108 2.07 7.45 -29.22
C THR A 108 1.08 7.08 -30.31
N GLY A 109 -0.20 7.34 -30.06
CA GLY A 109 -1.22 7.47 -31.09
C GLY A 109 -1.64 8.93 -31.10
N HIS A 110 -1.27 9.65 -32.16
CA HIS A 110 -1.82 10.97 -32.50
C HIS A 110 -3.34 10.99 -32.26
N PRO A 111 -3.92 12.04 -31.66
CA PRO A 111 -5.32 12.32 -31.91
C PRO A 111 -5.41 12.74 -33.38
N SER A 112 -5.84 11.83 -34.25
CA SER A 112 -6.36 12.24 -35.56
C SER A 112 -7.64 13.02 -35.27
N THR A 113 -7.52 14.34 -35.30
CA THR A 113 -8.65 15.26 -35.35
C THR A 113 -9.36 15.02 -36.68
N HIS A 114 -10.29 14.08 -36.71
CA HIS A 114 -11.37 14.12 -37.69
C HIS A 114 -12.21 15.36 -37.36
N HIS A 115 -11.96 16.44 -38.09
CA HIS A 115 -12.94 17.50 -38.29
C HIS A 115 -14.21 16.86 -38.88
N PRO A 116 -15.40 17.03 -38.28
CA PRO A 116 -16.63 16.82 -39.02
C PRO A 116 -16.75 17.95 -40.04
N GLU A 117 -16.68 17.61 -41.33
CA GLU A 117 -17.06 18.52 -42.41
C GLU A 117 -18.55 18.86 -42.24
N THR A 118 -18.82 20.10 -41.86
CA THR A 118 -20.16 20.67 -41.81
C THR A 118 -20.68 20.81 -43.24
N HIS A 119 -21.46 19.84 -43.70
CA HIS A 119 -22.26 20.01 -44.91
C HIS A 119 -23.39 21.00 -44.62
N PHE A 120 -23.21 22.24 -45.09
CA PHE A 120 -24.31 23.18 -45.32
C PHE A 120 -25.21 22.60 -46.40
N ASN A 121 -26.42 22.18 -46.03
CA ASN A 121 -27.52 22.04 -46.99
C ASN A 121 -28.32 23.33 -46.96
N VAL A 122 -28.18 24.11 -48.03
CA VAL A 122 -29.09 25.19 -48.40
C VAL A 122 -30.22 24.56 -49.22
N LEU A 123 -31.42 24.51 -48.65
CA LEU A 123 -32.70 24.53 -49.36
C LEU A 123 -33.71 25.29 -48.51
#